data_AF-A0A9W9R156-F1
#
_entry.id   AF-A0A9W9R156-F1
#
_cell.length_a   1.000
_cell.length_b   1.000
_cell.length_c   1.000
_cell.angle_alpha   90.00
_cell.angle_beta   90.00
_cell.angle_gamma   90.00
#
_symmetry.space_group_name_H-M   'P 1'
#
loop_
_entity.id
_entity.type
_entity.pdbx_description
1 polymer ?
#
loop_
_entity_poly.entity_id
_entity_poly.type
_entity_poly.pdbx_seq_one_letter_code
_entity_poly.pdbx_strand_id
1 'polypeptide(L)'
;MPRTRASSEDPHSKQPAKRQKRSAEAEAVQREDSIFSARTEISEDTKATNIENAYAIIENYNLTSTRQHDDLVQPTLRAFLEFLPEDGKHSLLKDINSAMDDDQKLYQIFHNLYTSLRTPSKFDSLT
;
A
#
# COMPACT_ATOMS: atom_id res chain seq x y z
N MET A 1 32.45 -64.56 -7.48
CA MET A 1 31.37 -65.04 -8.37
C MET A 1 30.31 -63.95 -8.50
N PRO A 2 29.51 -63.90 -9.57
CA PRO A 2 29.92 -63.88 -10.99
C PRO A 2 29.48 -62.57 -11.71
N ARG A 3 29.87 -62.42 -12.98
CA ARG A 3 29.45 -61.34 -13.90
C ARG A 3 28.33 -61.83 -14.84
N THR A 4 27.42 -60.93 -15.23
CA THR A 4 26.81 -60.71 -16.58
C THR A 4 25.76 -59.60 -16.42
N ARG A 5 25.65 -58.51 -17.21
CA ARG A 5 25.93 -58.14 -18.62
C ARG A 5 24.97 -58.73 -19.67
N ALA A 6 24.05 -57.87 -20.12
CA ALA A 6 23.50 -57.70 -21.48
C ALA A 6 23.08 -56.20 -21.55
N SER A 7 23.36 -55.36 -22.57
CA SER A 7 23.05 -55.44 -24.02
C SER A 7 21.57 -55.80 -24.24
N SER A 8 20.72 -55.12 -25.02
CA SER A 8 20.87 -54.05 -26.03
C SER A 8 19.42 -53.53 -26.37
N GLU A 9 19.10 -52.53 -27.22
CA GLU A 9 19.82 -51.76 -28.25
C GLU A 9 19.12 -50.38 -28.50
N ASP A 10 19.77 -49.48 -29.25
CA ASP A 10 19.19 -48.31 -29.97
C ASP A 10 18.60 -48.75 -31.36
N PRO A 11 17.99 -47.90 -32.23
CA PRO A 11 17.26 -46.63 -32.08
C PRO A 11 15.96 -46.59 -32.96
N HIS A 12 15.48 -45.37 -33.29
CA HIS A 12 14.78 -44.97 -34.56
C HIS A 12 13.24 -45.05 -34.72
N SER A 13 12.67 -43.83 -34.93
CA SER A 13 11.79 -43.44 -36.06
C SER A 13 10.28 -43.76 -36.04
N LYS A 14 9.45 -42.69 -35.94
CA LYS A 14 8.51 -42.22 -36.99
C LYS A 14 7.58 -41.06 -36.52
N GLN A 15 7.71 -39.88 -37.15
CA GLN A 15 6.59 -38.92 -37.39
C GLN A 15 5.79 -39.39 -38.65
N PRO A 16 4.66 -38.78 -39.11
CA PRO A 16 3.95 -37.54 -38.72
C PRO A 16 2.42 -37.77 -38.44
N ALA A 17 1.53 -36.80 -38.12
CA ALA A 17 0.90 -35.77 -38.99
C ALA A 17 -0.01 -34.83 -38.15
N LYS A 18 0.13 -33.49 -38.20
CA LYS A 18 -0.49 -32.50 -39.13
C LYS A 18 -2.03 -32.35 -39.12
N ARG A 19 -2.53 -31.32 -38.41
CA ARG A 19 -3.62 -30.34 -38.75
C ARG A 19 -3.86 -29.44 -37.52
N GLN A 20 -3.51 -28.16 -37.40
CA GLN A 20 -3.33 -26.99 -38.30
C GLN A 20 -4.61 -26.15 -38.55
N LYS A 21 -4.48 -24.83 -38.27
CA LYS A 21 -5.36 -23.64 -38.43
C LYS A 21 -5.77 -23.06 -37.07
N ARG A 22 -5.53 -21.78 -36.74
CA ARG A 22 -5.17 -20.55 -37.50
C ARG A 22 -3.98 -19.84 -36.80
N SER A 23 -2.92 -19.38 -37.48
CA SER A 23 -2.76 -18.04 -38.08
C SER A 23 -3.10 -16.91 -37.09
N ALA A 24 -2.17 -16.09 -36.55
CA ALA A 24 -1.22 -15.18 -37.23
C ALA A 24 -1.95 -14.15 -38.12
N GLU A 25 -1.65 -12.84 -38.14
CA GLU A 25 -0.73 -11.97 -37.38
C GLU A 25 -1.10 -10.52 -37.74
N ALA A 26 -1.10 -9.57 -36.80
CA ALA A 26 -1.21 -8.14 -37.09
C ALA A 26 -0.80 -7.28 -35.89
N GLU A 27 0.32 -6.59 -36.03
CA GLU A 27 0.64 -5.33 -35.34
C GLU A 27 -0.37 -4.24 -35.83
N ALA A 28 -0.51 -3.03 -35.28
CA ALA A 28 0.28 -2.28 -34.30
C ALA A 28 -0.56 -1.11 -33.73
N VAL A 29 0.02 -0.38 -32.76
CA VAL A 29 -0.06 1.10 -32.62
C VAL A 29 -1.35 1.76 -32.05
N GLN A 30 -1.11 2.67 -31.10
CA GLN A 30 -1.92 3.82 -30.65
C GLN A 30 -3.28 3.62 -29.94
N ARG A 31 -3.19 3.63 -28.60
CA ARG A 31 -4.01 4.45 -27.68
C ARG A 31 -3.05 5.00 -26.62
N GLU A 32 -2.34 6.08 -26.87
CA GLU A 32 -2.84 7.47 -26.83
C GLU A 32 -3.52 7.77 -25.50
N ASP A 33 -2.71 8.41 -24.65
CA ASP A 33 -2.98 9.12 -23.40
C ASP A 33 -4.44 9.11 -22.89
N SER A 34 -4.72 8.14 -22.02
CA SER A 34 -5.79 8.29 -21.03
C SER A 34 -5.26 7.97 -19.63
N ILE A 35 -4.32 8.80 -19.18
CA ILE A 35 -4.00 8.97 -17.75
C ILE A 35 -5.03 9.94 -17.12
N PHE A 36 -6.31 9.81 -17.51
CA PHE A 36 -7.38 10.40 -16.73
C PHE A 36 -7.48 9.58 -15.44
N SER A 37 -6.82 10.09 -14.39
CA SER A 37 -7.03 9.63 -13.03
C SER A 37 -8.53 9.51 -12.81
N ALA A 38 -9.01 8.28 -12.60
CA ALA A 38 -10.34 8.04 -12.08
C ALA A 38 -10.36 8.62 -10.67
N ARG A 39 -10.65 9.92 -10.58
CA ARG A 39 -10.91 10.62 -9.34
C ARG A 39 -12.22 10.04 -8.82
N THR A 40 -12.12 8.97 -8.05
CA THR A 40 -13.25 8.43 -7.32
C THR A 40 -13.71 9.53 -6.37
N GLU A 41 -14.78 10.22 -6.75
CA GLU A 41 -15.44 11.21 -5.90
C GLU A 41 -16.04 10.44 -4.72
N ILE A 42 -15.27 10.38 -3.64
CA ILE A 42 -15.74 9.87 -2.35
C ILE A 42 -16.82 10.86 -1.90
N SER A 43 -18.08 10.40 -1.87
CA SER A 43 -19.21 11.24 -1.45
C SER A 43 -18.92 11.96 -0.14
N GLU A 44 -19.40 13.19 -0.03
CA GLU A 44 -19.17 14.07 1.12
C GLU A 44 -19.65 13.41 2.43
N ASP A 45 -20.76 12.68 2.40
CA ASP A 45 -21.27 11.87 3.52
C ASP A 45 -20.25 10.83 4.01
N THR A 46 -19.58 10.14 3.09
CA THR A 46 -18.54 9.16 3.40
C THR A 46 -17.29 9.85 3.96
N LYS A 47 -16.95 11.06 3.48
CA LYS A 47 -15.86 11.86 4.04
C LYS A 47 -16.18 12.30 5.48
N ALA A 48 -17.39 12.80 5.74
CA ALA A 48 -17.84 13.21 7.07
C ALA A 48 -17.80 12.03 8.06
N THR A 49 -18.38 10.89 7.69
CA THR A 49 -18.40 9.66 8.51
C THR A 49 -16.97 9.20 8.86
N ASN A 50 -16.04 9.25 7.90
CA ASN A 50 -14.64 8.88 8.12
C ASN A 50 -13.90 9.85 9.07
N ILE A 51 -14.30 11.12 9.13
CA ILE A 51 -13.74 12.13 10.04
C ILE A 51 -14.27 11.92 11.46
N GLU A 52 -15.58 11.72 11.62
CA GLU A 52 -16.21 11.44 12.92
C GLU A 52 -15.63 10.16 13.55
N ASN A 53 -15.50 9.09 12.76
CA ASN A 53 -14.90 7.84 13.24
C ASN A 53 -13.44 8.01 13.66
N ALA A 54 -12.64 8.79 12.92
CA ALA A 54 -11.26 9.08 13.30
C ALA A 54 -11.16 9.88 14.60
N TYR A 55 -12.06 10.84 14.84
CA TYR A 55 -12.10 11.56 16.12
C TYR A 55 -12.51 10.66 17.29
N ALA A 56 -13.46 9.74 17.09
CA ALA A 56 -13.85 8.76 18.11
C ALA A 56 -12.70 7.81 18.48
N ILE A 57 -11.95 7.31 17.47
CA ILE A 57 -10.74 6.49 17.69
C ILE A 57 -9.69 7.28 18.50
N ILE A 58 -9.44 8.55 18.17
CA ILE A 58 -8.50 9.39 18.93
C ILE A 58 -8.98 9.62 20.36
N GLU A 59 -10.27 9.86 20.58
CA GLU A 59 -10.84 10.12 21.91
C GLU A 59 -10.79 8.88 22.82
N ASN A 60 -10.94 7.68 22.25
CA ASN A 60 -10.86 6.42 22.97
C ASN A 60 -9.41 5.96 23.30
N TYR A 61 -8.37 6.65 22.80
CA TYR A 61 -6.97 6.29 23.01
C TYR A 61 -6.62 6.15 24.50
N ASN A 62 -6.09 5.00 24.89
CA ASN A 62 -5.76 4.73 26.29
C ASN A 62 -4.34 5.16 26.66
N LEU A 63 -4.22 6.27 27.41
CA LEU A 63 -2.93 6.79 27.86
C LEU A 63 -2.20 5.77 28.74
N THR A 64 -1.17 5.16 28.17
CA THR A 64 -0.31 4.19 28.82
C THR A 64 1.00 4.88 29.19
N SER A 65 1.20 5.19 30.48
CA SER A 65 2.36 5.96 31.00
C SER A 65 3.75 5.30 30.81
N THR A 66 3.86 4.26 30.00
CA THR A 66 5.10 3.60 29.57
C THR A 66 5.70 4.22 28.30
N ARG A 67 4.94 5.02 27.56
CA ARG A 67 5.33 5.61 26.26
C ARG A 67 5.84 7.03 26.42
N GLN A 68 6.77 7.41 25.55
CA GLN A 68 7.27 8.78 25.49
C GLN A 68 6.27 9.66 24.72
N HIS A 69 5.89 10.80 25.29
CA HIS A 69 4.94 11.75 24.68
C HIS A 69 3.53 11.19 24.46
N ASP A 70 3.10 10.23 25.29
CA ASP A 70 1.77 9.61 25.17
C ASP A 70 0.63 10.60 25.41
N ASP A 71 0.88 11.58 26.29
CA ASP A 71 0.07 12.76 26.55
C ASP A 71 -0.14 13.66 25.32
N LEU A 72 0.74 13.56 24.32
CA LEU A 72 0.67 14.36 23.10
C LEU A 72 -0.07 13.65 21.95
N VAL A 73 -0.36 12.35 22.05
CA VAL A 73 -0.99 11.58 20.95
C VAL A 73 -2.33 12.20 20.53
N GLN A 74 -3.25 12.36 21.48
CA GLN A 74 -4.59 12.90 21.22
C GLN A 74 -4.58 14.34 20.68
N PRO A 75 -3.94 15.34 21.35
CA PRO A 75 -3.96 16.72 20.85
C PRO A 75 -3.21 16.87 19.51
N THR A 76 -2.13 16.11 19.29
CA THR A 76 -1.35 16.21 18.05
C THR A 76 -2.11 15.63 16.85
N LEU A 77 -2.75 14.47 16.99
CA LEU A 77 -3.55 13.88 15.90
C LEU A 77 -4.76 14.75 15.57
N ARG A 78 -5.45 15.32 16.58
CA ARG A 78 -6.53 16.31 16.36
C ARG A 78 -6.02 17.53 15.58
N ALA A 79 -4.89 18.10 15.99
CA ALA A 79 -4.28 19.24 15.28
C ALA A 79 -3.92 18.90 13.83
N PHE A 80 -3.41 17.70 13.53
CA PHE A 80 -3.12 17.32 12.15
C PHE A 80 -4.38 17.17 11.28
N LEU A 81 -5.48 16.65 11.83
CA LEU A 81 -6.77 16.62 11.13
C LEU A 81 -7.35 18.02 10.86
N GLU A 82 -6.97 19.02 11.66
CA GLU A 82 -7.35 20.42 11.45
C GLU A 82 -6.43 21.14 10.45
N PHE A 83 -5.11 21.02 10.58
CA PHE A 83 -4.13 21.87 9.89
C PHE A 83 -3.44 21.27 8.66
N LEU A 84 -3.48 19.96 8.41
CA LEU A 84 -2.89 19.39 7.20
C LEU A 84 -3.61 19.86 5.92
N PRO A 85 -2.94 19.94 4.76
CA PRO A 85 -3.63 20.04 3.47
C PRO A 85 -4.51 18.81 3.23
N GLU A 86 -5.55 18.94 2.41
CA GLU A 86 -6.59 17.90 2.28
C GLU A 86 -6.04 16.52 1.87
N ASP A 87 -5.06 16.45 0.96
CA ASP A 87 -4.42 15.17 0.59
C ASP A 87 -3.74 14.50 1.81
N GLY A 88 -3.12 15.30 2.68
CA GLY A 88 -2.52 14.86 3.93
C GLY A 88 -3.58 14.42 4.96
N LYS A 89 -4.69 15.16 5.07
CA LYS A 89 -5.85 14.76 5.90
C LYS A 89 -6.43 13.43 5.42
N HIS A 90 -6.61 13.25 4.12
CA HIS A 90 -7.15 12.03 3.54
C HIS A 90 -6.25 10.81 3.80
N SER A 91 -4.93 10.95 3.72
CA SER A 91 -4.00 9.88 4.12
C SER A 91 -4.11 9.59 5.61
N LEU A 92 -4.02 10.62 6.46
CA LEU A 92 -4.05 10.46 7.91
C LEU A 92 -5.35 9.85 8.42
N LEU A 93 -6.50 10.27 7.88
CA LEU A 93 -7.81 9.70 8.18
C LEU A 93 -7.86 8.21 7.83
N LYS A 94 -7.29 7.80 6.70
CA LYS A 94 -7.22 6.39 6.31
C LYS A 94 -6.35 5.59 7.28
N ASP A 95 -5.22 6.13 7.69
CA ASP A 95 -4.29 5.47 8.61
C ASP A 95 -4.90 5.33 10.02
N ILE A 96 -5.52 6.38 10.56
CA ILE A 96 -6.24 6.34 11.85
C ILE A 96 -7.41 5.36 11.80
N ASN A 97 -8.25 5.42 10.76
CA ASN A 97 -9.36 4.47 10.61
C ASN A 97 -8.85 3.02 10.42
N SER A 98 -7.64 2.82 9.88
CA SER A 98 -7.01 1.49 9.83
C SER A 98 -6.42 1.03 11.17
N ALA A 99 -6.26 1.92 12.17
CA ALA A 99 -5.83 1.55 13.50
C ALA A 99 -6.96 0.85 14.28
N MET A 100 -8.21 1.31 14.13
CA MET A 100 -9.36 0.88 14.95
C MET A 100 -9.00 1.01 16.45
N ASP A 101 -9.34 0.02 17.28
CA ASP A 101 -9.05 0.01 18.73
C ASP A 101 -7.58 -0.35 19.08
N ASP A 102 -6.63 -0.24 18.13
CA ASP A 102 -5.22 -0.59 18.34
C ASP A 102 -4.38 0.64 18.70
N ASP A 103 -4.28 0.91 20.02
CA ASP A 103 -3.44 1.96 20.60
C ASP A 103 -1.96 1.86 20.14
N GLN A 104 -1.45 0.67 19.80
CA GLN A 104 -0.08 0.53 19.28
C GLN A 104 0.06 1.21 17.92
N LYS A 105 -0.90 0.97 17.03
CA LYS A 105 -0.92 1.57 15.69
C LYS A 105 -1.16 3.08 15.78
N LEU A 106 -2.09 3.52 16.63
CA LEU A 106 -2.39 4.95 16.76
C LEU A 106 -1.17 5.74 17.30
N TYR A 107 -0.48 5.21 18.31
CA TYR A 107 0.80 5.75 18.77
C TYR A 107 1.86 5.74 17.66
N GLN A 108 1.97 4.67 16.86
CA GLN A 108 2.95 4.60 15.78
C GLN A 108 2.69 5.65 14.69
N ILE A 109 1.43 5.92 14.34
CA ILE A 109 1.04 6.99 13.41
C ILE A 109 1.48 8.35 13.96
N PHE A 110 1.12 8.65 15.22
CA PHE A 110 1.59 9.85 15.92
C PHE A 110 3.11 9.97 15.92
N HIS A 111 3.83 8.89 16.27
CA HIS A 111 5.29 8.89 16.40
C HIS A 111 5.97 9.14 15.05
N ASN A 112 5.48 8.52 13.98
CA ASN A 112 5.99 8.74 12.62
C ASN A 112 5.82 10.21 12.19
N LEU A 113 4.64 10.79 12.40
CA LEU A 113 4.38 12.20 12.08
C LEU A 113 5.28 13.12 12.93
N TYR A 114 5.29 12.92 14.24
CA TYR A 114 6.05 13.75 15.20
C TYR A 114 7.56 13.69 14.95
N THR A 115 8.11 12.52 14.62
CA THR A 115 9.54 12.39 14.28
C THR A 115 9.86 12.92 12.89
N SER A 116 8.99 12.76 11.90
CA SER A 116 9.20 13.31 10.55
C SER A 116 9.37 14.83 10.56
N LEU A 117 8.60 15.55 11.37
CA LEU A 117 8.71 17.01 11.52
C LEU A 117 9.96 17.45 12.30
N ARG A 118 10.47 16.61 13.21
CA ARG A 118 11.66 16.91 14.01
C ARG A 118 12.97 16.55 13.31
N THR A 119 12.89 15.76 12.24
CA THR A 119 14.05 15.40 11.43
C THR A 119 14.26 16.50 10.40
N PRO A 120 15.33 17.31 10.48
CA PRO A 120 15.62 18.28 9.44
C PRO A 120 15.98 17.51 8.17
N SER A 121 15.03 17.41 7.25
CA SER A 121 15.31 16.94 5.89
C SER A 121 16.42 17.81 5.34
N LYS A 122 17.54 17.19 4.98
CA LYS A 122 18.59 17.84 4.20
C LYS A 122 18.02 18.15 2.82
N PHE A 123 17.40 19.31 2.71
CA PHE A 123 17.16 19.96 1.44
C PHE A 123 18.52 20.46 0.97
N ASP A 124 19.35 19.53 0.49
CA ASP A 124 20.62 19.86 -0.14
C ASP A 124 20.30 20.73 -1.35
N SER A 125 20.49 22.04 -1.17
CA SER A 125 20.26 23.04 -2.20
C SER A 125 21.28 22.83 -3.31
N LEU A 126 20.88 22.14 -4.38
CA LEU A 126 21.61 22.19 -5.65
C LEU A 126 21.50 23.60 -6.23
N THR A 127 22.44 24.44 -5.83
CA THR A 127 22.87 25.69 -6.50
C THR A 127 23.97 25.37 -7.50
#